data_AF-M7Z7B8-F1
#
_entry.id   AF-M7Z7B8-F1
#
_cell.length_a   1.000
_cell.length_b   1.000
_cell.length_c   1.000
_cell.angle_alpha   90.00
_cell.angle_beta   90.00
_cell.angle_gamma   90.00
#
_symmetry.space_group_name_H-M   'P 1'
#
loop_
_entity.id
_entity.type
_entity.pdbx_description
1 polymer ?
#
loop_
_entity_poly.entity_id
_entity_poly.type
_entity_poly.pdbx_seq_one_letter_code
_entity_poly.pdbx_strand_id
1 'polypeptide(L)' 'MAPKVFGPATSTNMARVLVCLEEVGAEYELVDIDFPGKGHKRPEHLTRNPFGQV' A
#
# COMPACT_ATOMS: atom_id res chain seq x y z
N MET A 1 6.26 -16.19 2.17
CA MET A 1 5.01 -15.48 1.85
C MET A 1 5.31 -14.01 2.00
N ALA A 2 5.37 -13.26 0.90
CA ALA A 2 5.80 -11.87 0.91
C ALA A 2 4.65 -10.95 1.39
N PRO A 3 4.92 -9.91 2.19
CA PRO A 3 3.91 -8.92 2.56
C PRO A 3 3.38 -8.18 1.32
N LYS A 4 2.07 -7.90 1.32
CA LYS A 4 1.42 -7.04 0.33
C LYS A 4 1.42 -5.60 0.83
N VAL A 5 1.88 -4.66 0.01
CA VAL A 5 1.88 -3.23 0.31
C VAL A 5 0.84 -2.54 -0.58
N PHE A 6 -0.17 -1.95 0.04
CA PHE A 6 -1.37 -1.45 -0.63
C PHE A 6 -1.35 0.08 -0.76
N GLY A 7 -1.20 0.59 -1.97
CA GLY A 7 -1.23 2.03 -2.23
C GLY A 7 -0.47 2.43 -3.50
N PRO A 8 -0.58 3.71 -3.92
CA PRO A 8 0.21 4.22 -5.04
C PRO A 8 1.70 4.28 -4.65
N ALA A 9 2.58 3.69 -5.44
CA ALA A 9 4.03 3.73 -5.19
C ALA A 9 4.60 5.17 -5.18
N THR A 10 3.89 6.12 -5.80
CA THR A 10 4.22 7.55 -5.82
C THR A 10 3.84 8.30 -4.53
N SER A 11 3.07 7.69 -3.63
CA SER A 11 2.77 8.27 -2.32
C SER A 11 4.02 8.31 -1.44
N THR A 12 4.26 9.41 -0.75
CA THR A 12 5.40 9.54 0.17
C THR A 12 5.33 8.55 1.34
N ASN A 13 4.14 8.22 1.83
CA ASN A 13 3.96 7.20 2.87
C ASN A 13 4.34 5.81 2.36
N MET A 14 3.90 5.47 1.15
CA MET A 14 4.24 4.21 0.50
C MET A 14 5.75 4.12 0.24
N ALA A 15 6.35 5.15 -0.37
CA ALA A 15 7.77 5.19 -0.69
C ALA A 15 8.66 4.90 0.54
N ARG A 16 8.31 5.41 1.72
CA ARG A 16 9.03 5.12 2.97
C ARG A 16 9.02 3.63 3.31
N VAL A 17 7.86 2.97 3.18
CA VAL A 17 7.74 1.53 3.44
C VAL A 17 8.56 0.74 2.42
N LEU A 18 8.50 1.11 1.14
CA LEU A 18 9.23 0.42 0.08
C LEU A 18 10.76 0.54 0.27
N VAL A 19 11.26 1.74 0.55
CA VAL A 19 12.69 1.94 0.84
C VAL A 19 13.16 1.05 1.99
N CYS A 20 12.42 0.97 3.09
CA CYS A 20 12.80 0.09 4.20
C CYS A 20 12.81 -1.39 3.81
N LEU A 21 11.88 -1.83 2.96
CA LEU A 21 11.84 -3.21 2.47
C LEU A 21 13.02 -3.53 1.55
N GLU A 22 13.37 -2.59 0.66
CA GLU A 22 14.56 -2.69 -0.19
C GLU A 22 15.86 -2.72 0.63
N GLU A 23 15.99 -1.84 1.64
CA GLU A 23 17.17 -1.75 2.51
C GLU A 23 17.46 -3.07 3.26
N VAL A 24 16.41 -3.80 3.66
CA VAL A 24 16.55 -5.09 4.34
C VAL A 24 16.52 -6.29 3.38
N GLY A 25 16.40 -6.05 2.06
CA GLY A 25 16.32 -7.11 1.05
C GLY A 25 15.09 -8.00 1.17
N ALA A 26 13.97 -7.48 1.69
CA ALA A 26 12.74 -8.22 1.84
C ALA A 26 11.94 -8.24 0.53
N GLU A 27 11.45 -9.42 0.14
CA GLU A 27 10.48 -9.55 -0.94
C GLU A 27 9.12 -8.96 -0.52
N TYR A 28 8.42 -8.29 -1.45
CA TYR A 28 7.06 -7.77 -1.23
C TYR A 28 6.27 -7.76 -2.53
N GLU A 29 4.94 -7.71 -2.40
CA GLU A 29 4.01 -7.52 -3.52
C GLU A 29 3.40 -6.12 -3.44
N LEU A 30 3.54 -5.34 -4.51
CA LEU A 30 2.84 -4.06 -4.64
C LEU A 30 1.42 -4.29 -5.14
N VAL A 31 0.44 -3.79 -4.38
CA VAL A 31 -0.96 -3.76 -4.79
C VAL A 31 -1.36 -2.31 -4.98
N ASP A 32 -1.48 -1.89 -6.23
CA ASP A 32 -1.87 -0.51 -6.54
C ASP A 32 -3.30 -0.23 -6.08
N ILE A 33 -3.52 1.00 -5.62
CA ILE A 33 -4.84 1.49 -5.24
C ILE A 33 -5.12 2.72 -6.08
N ASP A 34 -6.22 2.65 -6.82
CA ASP A 34 -6.81 3.78 -7.54
C ASP A 34 -7.20 4.90 -6.58
N PHE A 35 -6.25 5.78 -6.29
CA PHE A 35 -6.46 6.91 -5.40
C PHE A 35 -7.41 7.96 -5.99
N PRO A 36 -7.31 8.33 -7.30
CA PRO A 36 -8.26 9.24 -7.93
C PRO A 36 -9.72 8.76 -7.85
N GLY A 37 -9.97 7.47 -8.08
CA GLY A 37 -11.28 6.83 -7.97
C GLY A 37 -11.65 6.37 -6.56
N LYS A 38 -10.99 6.92 -5.52
CA LYS A 38 -11.26 6.65 -4.09
C LYS A 38 -11.23 5.16 -3.72
N GLY A 39 -10.35 4.38 -4.35
CA GLY A 39 -10.13 2.95 -4.08
C GLY A 39 -9.86 2.66 -2.60
N HIS A 40 -9.13 3.54 -1.92
CA HIS A 40 -8.85 3.48 -0.48
C HIS A 40 -10.10 3.67 0.42
N LYS A 41 -11.26 3.98 -0.16
CA LYS A 41 -12.56 4.06 0.53
C LYS A 41 -13.52 2.93 0.14
N ARG A 42 -13.13 2.04 -0.77
CA ARG A 42 -13.99 0.91 -1.18
C ARG A 42 -14.04 -0.17 -0.07
N PRO A 43 -15.13 -0.95 0.03
CA PRO A 43 -15.30 -1.94 1.08
C PRO A 43 -14.14 -2.93 1.21
N GLU A 44 -13.52 -3.32 0.09
CA GLU A 44 -12.40 -4.24 0.08
C GLU A 44 -11.20 -3.66 0.85
N HIS A 45 -10.90 -2.36 0.66
CA HIS A 45 -9.82 -1.69 1.39
C HIS A 45 -10.20 -1.43 2.85
N LEU A 46 -11.42 -0.96 3.09
CA LEU A 46 -11.90 -0.67 4.45
C LEU A 46 -11.94 -1.90 5.36
N THR A 47 -12.15 -3.09 4.78
CA THR A 47 -12.07 -4.36 5.50
C THR A 47 -10.66 -4.63 6.05
N ARG A 48 -9.60 -4.16 5.36
CA ARG A 48 -8.20 -4.27 5.81
C ARG A 48 -7.75 -3.08 6.65
N ASN A 49 -8.19 -1.87 6.30
CA ASN A 49 -7.84 -0.63 6.98
C ASN A 49 -9.11 0.22 7.21
N PRO A 50 -9.70 0.20 8.42
CA PRO A 50 -10.96 0.90 8.70
C PRO A 50 -10.85 2.43 8.62
N PHE A 51 -9.63 3.00 8.64
CA PHE A 51 -9.42 4.43 8.47
C PHE A 51 -9.51 4.88 7.00
N GLY A 52 -9.45 3.93 6.06
CA GLY A 52 -9.40 4.21 4.63
C GLY A 52 -8.25 5.13 4.27
N GLN A 53 -7.05 4.82 4.76
CA GLN A 53 -5.81 5.55 4.45
C GLN A 53 -4.85 4.63 3.69
N VAL A 54 -3.86 5.23 3.03
CA VAL A 54 -2.72 4.60 2.36
C VAL A 54 -1.46 5.41 2.63
#